data_AF-A0A962JKB8-F1
#
_entry.id   AF-A0A962JKB8-F1
#
_cell.length_a   1.000
_cell.length_b   1.000
_cell.length_c   1.000
_cell.angle_alpha   90.00
_cell.angle_beta   90.00
_cell.angle_gamma   90.00
#
_symmetry.space_group_name_H-M   'P 1'
#
loop_
_entity.id
_entity.type
_entity.pdbx_description
1 polymer ?
#
loop_
_entity_poly.entity_id
_entity_poly.type
_entity_poly.pdbx_seq_one_letter_code
_entity_poly.pdbx_strand_id
1 'polypeptide(L)' 'MYTVIETPVFLRYVADIWTDSEREDFISWIAKNPESGDVIPHTKGLRKVRWSRAGMGKRGGARVIY' A
#
# COMPACT_ATOMS: atom_id res chain seq x y z
N MET A 1 11.34 -6.78 -10.01
CA MET A 1 10.30 -7.22 -9.05
C MET A 1 10.97 -7.33 -7.70
N TYR A 2 10.44 -6.66 -6.69
CA TYR A 2 10.98 -6.64 -5.33
C TYR A 2 10.18 -7.57 -4.43
N THR A 3 10.84 -8.10 -3.40
CA THR A 3 10.16 -8.78 -2.28
C THR A 3 9.59 -7.73 -1.35
N VAL A 4 8.31 -7.85 -0.98
CA VAL A 4 7.65 -6.96 -0.03
C VAL A 4 7.66 -7.62 1.34
N ILE A 5 8.08 -6.88 2.37
CA ILE A 5 8.01 -7.31 3.76
C ILE A 5 6.92 -6.48 4.42
N GLU A 6 5.91 -7.16 4.96
CA GLU A 6 4.81 -6.51 5.66
C GLU A 6 5.16 -6.33 7.13
N THR A 7 5.09 -5.10 7.63
CA THR A 7 5.37 -4.82 9.04
C THR A 7 4.19 -5.27 9.92
N PRO A 8 4.42 -5.61 11.20
CA PRO A 8 3.32 -5.97 12.11
C PRO A 8 2.25 -4.87 12.25
N VAL A 9 2.67 -3.59 12.18
CA VAL A 9 1.75 -2.44 12.22
C VAL A 9 0.88 -2.39 10.97
N PHE A 10 1.46 -2.65 9.80
CA PHE A 10 0.71 -2.74 8.55
C PHE A 10 -0.33 -3.87 8.62
N LEU A 11 0.09 -5.08 9.03
CA LEU A 11 -0.80 -6.25 9.15
C LEU A 11 -1.97 -6.00 10.12
N ARG A 12 -1.70 -5.31 11.23
CA ARG A 12 -2.75 -4.97 12.21
C ARG A 12 -3.83 -4.08 11.62
N TYR A 13 -3.46 -3.06 10.83
CA TYR A 13 -4.44 -2.11 10.30
C TYR A 13 -5.07 -2.55 8.98
N VAL A 14 -4.35 -3.31 8.16
CA VAL A 14 -4.86 -3.70 6.84
C VAL A 14 -6.06 -4.64 6.96
N ALA A 15 -6.14 -5.45 8.02
CA ALA A 15 -7.26 -6.36 8.27
C ALA A 15 -8.61 -5.64 8.47
N ASP A 16 -8.60 -4.39 8.96
CA ASP A 16 -9.81 -3.58 9.14
C ASP A 16 -10.18 -2.79 7.87
N ILE A 17 -9.30 -2.77 6.86
CA ILE A 17 -9.42 -1.89 5.69
C ILE A 17 -9.65 -2.72 4.41
N TRP A 18 -8.96 -3.85 4.27
CA TRP A 18 -8.92 -4.69 3.07
C TRP A 18 -9.14 -6.15 3.40
N THR A 19 -9.77 -6.85 2.46
CA THR A 19 -9.75 -8.32 2.43
C THR A 19 -8.36 -8.83 2.06
N ASP A 20 -8.07 -10.10 2.34
CA ASP A 20 -6.78 -10.70 1.98
C ASP A 20 -6.48 -10.61 0.48
N SER A 21 -7.48 -10.83 -0.38
CA SER A 21 -7.31 -10.67 -1.84
C SER A 21 -6.95 -9.24 -2.23
N GLU A 22 -7.51 -8.24 -1.56
CA GLU A 22 -7.21 -6.83 -1.85
C GLU A 22 -5.81 -6.43 -1.38
N ARG A 23 -5.39 -6.97 -0.24
CA ARG A 23 -4.01 -6.86 0.24
C ARG A 23 -3.06 -7.52 -0.75
N GLU A 24 -3.32 -8.74 -1.20
CA GLU A 24 -2.49 -9.44 -2.19
C GLU A 24 -2.38 -8.70 -3.52
N ASP A 25 -3.49 -8.13 -4.02
CA ASP A 25 -3.51 -7.29 -5.21
C ASP A 25 -2.55 -6.09 -5.06
N PHE A 26 -2.63 -5.41 -3.91
CA PHE A 26 -1.74 -4.29 -3.59
C PHE A 26 -0.26 -4.73 -3.50
N ILE A 27 0.03 -5.83 -2.80
CA ILE A 27 1.39 -6.33 -2.60
C ILE A 27 2.03 -6.75 -3.93
N SER A 28 1.29 -7.47 -4.78
CA SER A 28 1.72 -7.86 -6.13
C SER A 28 1.99 -6.64 -7.01
N TRP A 29 1.14 -5.62 -6.90
CA TRP A 29 1.31 -4.38 -7.65
C TRP A 29 2.53 -3.59 -7.19
N ILE A 30 2.71 -3.37 -5.87
CA ILE A 30 3.83 -2.55 -5.38
C ILE A 30 5.19 -3.22 -5.57
N ALA A 31 5.25 -4.55 -5.50
CA ALA A 31 6.44 -5.34 -5.84
C ALA A 31 6.95 -5.08 -7.27
N LYS A 32 6.05 -4.73 -8.20
CA LYS A 32 6.36 -4.41 -9.61
C LYS A 32 6.55 -2.91 -9.82
N ASN A 33 5.99 -2.07 -8.95
CA ASN A 33 5.91 -0.62 -9.11
C ASN A 33 6.47 0.13 -7.87
N PRO A 34 7.75 -0.10 -7.49
CA PRO A 34 8.33 0.45 -6.26
C PRO A 34 8.45 1.99 -6.28
N GLU A 35 8.38 2.65 -7.43
CA GLU A 35 8.53 4.11 -7.52
C GLU A 35 7.22 4.87 -7.64
N SER A 36 6.07 4.17 -7.63
CA SER A 36 4.76 4.80 -7.88
C SER A 36 4.21 5.66 -6.74
N GLY A 37 4.79 5.58 -5.54
CA GLY A 37 4.45 6.46 -4.43
C GLY A 37 5.25 7.76 -4.46
N ASP A 38 4.60 8.83 -4.00
CA ASP A 38 5.22 10.14 -3.80
C ASP A 38 6.30 10.03 -2.72
N VAL A 39 7.50 10.56 -2.99
CA VAL A 39 8.57 10.61 -2.00
C VAL A 39 8.13 11.50 -0.82
N ILE A 40 8.26 10.99 0.39
CA ILE A 40 8.00 11.74 1.61
C ILE A 40 9.31 12.46 2.00
N PRO A 41 9.36 13.81 1.99
CA PRO A 41 10.57 14.53 2.37
C PRO A 41 11.06 14.18 3.77
N HIS A 42 12.37 14.24 4.00
CA HIS A 42 13.01 14.00 5.30
C HIS A 42 12.86 12.58 5.89
N THR A 43 12.40 11.61 5.11
CA THR A 43 12.23 10.20 5.56
C THR A 43 13.29 9.24 5.04
N LYS A 44 14.34 9.75 4.39
CA LYS A 44 15.39 8.94 3.74
C LYS A 44 14.86 7.95 2.69
N GLY A 45 13.78 8.30 2.00
CA GLY A 45 13.30 7.57 0.82
C GLY A 45 12.00 6.81 1.00
N LEU A 46 11.28 6.98 2.12
CA LEU A 46 9.92 6.45 2.22
C LEU A 46 9.03 7.11 1.18
N ARG A 47 8.09 6.32 0.66
CA ARG A 47 7.12 6.73 -0.35
C ARG A 47 5.71 6.51 0.16
N LYS A 48 4.78 7.30 -0.35
CA LYS A 48 3.35 7.21 -0.02
C LYS A 48 2.55 7.01 -1.29
N VAL A 49 1.75 5.95 -1.33
CA VAL A 49 0.82 5.69 -2.43
C VAL A 49 -0.61 5.77 -1.95
N ARG A 50 -1.48 6.36 -2.78
CA ARG A 50 -2.94 6.28 -2.60
C ARG A 50 -3.45 5.08 -3.39
N TRP A 51 -4.03 4.10 -2.70
CA TRP A 51 -4.58 2.90 -3.31
C TRP A 51 -6.11 2.92 -3.25
N SER A 52 -6.76 2.79 -4.40
CA SER A 52 -8.20 2.66 -4.52
C SER A 52 -8.52 1.53 -5.49
N ARG A 53 -9.34 0.56 -5.06
CA ARG A 53 -9.79 -0.53 -5.93
C ARG A 53 -11.07 -0.13 -6.68
N ALA A 54 -11.32 -0.80 -7.81
CA ALA A 54 -12.57 -0.68 -8.54
C ALA A 54 -13.77 -0.99 -7.63
N GLY A 55 -14.81 -0.16 -7.68
CA GLY A 55 -16.01 -0.29 -6.84
C GLY A 55 -15.97 0.48 -5.51
N MET A 56 -14.79 0.96 -5.07
CA MET A 56 -14.68 1.79 -3.87
C MET A 56 -14.71 3.29 -4.21
N GLY A 57 -15.66 4.02 -3.62
CA GLY A 57 -15.75 5.49 -3.78
C GLY A 57 -14.59 6.23 -3.11
N LYS A 58 -14.57 7.57 -3.21
CA LYS A 58 -13.51 8.44 -2.63
C LYS A 58 -13.15 8.16 -1.15
N ARG A 59 -14.09 7.61 -0.37
CA ARG A 59 -13.92 7.26 1.05
C ARG A 59 -13.34 5.86 1.31
N GLY A 60 -13.31 4.97 0.31
CA GLY A 60 -12.85 3.58 0.46
C GLY A 60 -11.38 3.35 0.07
N GLY A 61 -10.64 4.39 -0.33
CA GLY A 61 -9.22 4.26 -0.65
C GLY A 61 -8.33 4.36 0.59
N ALA A 62 -7.23 3.60 0.61
CA ALA A 62 -6.22 3.65 1.67
C ALA A 62 -4.95 4.42 1.24
N ARG A 63 -4.13 4.78 2.22
CA ARG A 63 -2.79 5.34 1.98
C ARG A 63 -1.78 4.39 2.60
N VAL A 64 -0.85 3.92 1.79
CA VAL A 64 0.22 3.03 2.25
C VAL A 64 1.55 3.76 2.17
N ILE A 65 2.33 3.67 3.24
CA ILE A 65 3.71 4.13 3.30
C ILE A 65 4.60 2.89 3.18
N TYR A 66 5.61 2.97 2.33
CA TYR A 66 6.54 1.89 2.06
C TYR A 66 7.95 2.42 1.77
#